data_AF-A0A925QKL1-F1
#
_entry.id   AF-A0A925QKL1-F1
#
_cell.length_a   1.000
_cell.length_b   1.000
_cell.length_c   1.000
_cell.angle_alpha   90.00
_cell.angle_beta   90.00
_cell.angle_gamma   90.00
#
_symmetry.space_group_name_H-M   'P 1'
#
loop_
_entity.id
_entity.type
_entity.pdbx_description
1 polymer ?
#
loop_
_entity_poly.entity_id
_entity_poly.type
_entity_poly.pdbx_seq_one_letter_code
_entity_poly.pdbx_strand_id
1 'polypeptide(L)'
;MDKNKLDKLVEETINSMDAADPAMPAPFLLTRIKARMDLENAAGAWEKVSAFLAKPLVAFPALTLVLALNFWIIKSSVPDNSVSNAADYSKVSTDDYSLSTATSLFDIETAQR
;
A
#
# COMPACT_ATOMS: atom_id res chain seq x y z
N MET A 1 42.47 -17.62 54.50
CA MET A 1 41.19 -17.38 53.80
C MET A 1 40.11 -18.09 54.60
N ASP A 2 39.24 -17.34 55.26
CA ASP A 2 38.24 -17.89 56.20
C ASP A 2 37.15 -18.68 55.46
N LYS A 3 37.09 -19.99 55.72
CA LYS A 3 36.13 -20.92 55.10
C LYS A 3 34.68 -20.50 55.33
N ASN A 4 34.37 -20.00 56.53
CA ASN A 4 33.06 -19.46 56.88
C ASN A 4 32.61 -18.27 56.00
N LYS A 5 33.55 -17.51 55.44
CA LYS A 5 33.23 -16.37 54.57
C LYS A 5 32.83 -16.84 53.17
N LEU A 6 33.45 -17.92 52.69
CA LEU A 6 33.10 -18.57 51.43
C LEU A 6 31.72 -19.22 51.53
N ASP A 7 31.44 -19.95 52.60
CA ASP A 7 30.14 -20.61 52.79
C ASP A 7 29.00 -19.59 52.81
N LYS A 8 29.22 -18.44 53.47
CA LYS A 8 28.24 -17.36 53.53
C LYS A 8 27.97 -16.71 52.16
N LEU A 9 29.02 -16.52 51.35
CA LEU A 9 28.90 -16.00 49.98
C LEU A 9 28.18 -16.98 49.06
N VAL A 10 28.43 -18.28 49.23
CA VAL A 10 27.75 -19.33 48.47
C VAL A 10 26.26 -19.36 48.82
N GLU A 11 25.92 -19.34 50.11
CA GLU A 11 24.54 -19.32 50.60
C GLU A 11 23.77 -18.07 50.10
N GLU A 12 24.43 -16.90 50.12
CA GLU A 12 23.87 -15.64 49.65
C GLU A 12 23.66 -15.64 48.12
N THR A 13 24.57 -16.25 47.37
CA THR A 13 24.45 -16.41 45.91
C THR A 13 23.28 -17.33 45.55
N ILE A 14 23.14 -18.47 46.24
CA ILE A 14 22.05 -19.42 46.01
C ILE A 14 20.70 -18.81 46.36
N ASN A 15 20.60 -18.12 47.51
CA ASN A 15 19.36 -17.41 47.90
C ASN A 15 19.00 -16.27 46.93
N SER A 16 19.98 -15.63 46.28
CA SER A 16 19.71 -14.58 45.29
C SER A 16 19.09 -15.10 43.98
N MET A 17 19.27 -16.39 43.67
CA MET A 17 18.70 -17.03 42.48
C MET A 17 17.31 -17.63 42.72
N ASP A 18 16.92 -17.91 43.97
CA ASP A 18 15.63 -18.54 44.29
C ASP A 18 14.42 -17.62 44.05
N ALA A 19 14.66 -16.30 43.99
CA ALA A 19 13.65 -15.30 43.63
C ALA A 19 13.51 -15.06 42.12
N ALA A 20 14.23 -15.82 41.28
CA ALA A 20 14.17 -15.66 39.83
C ALA A 20 12.92 -16.35 39.26
N ASP A 21 11.84 -15.59 39.09
CA ASP A 21 10.68 -16.04 38.35
C ASP A 21 11.06 -16.42 36.90
N PRO A 22 10.46 -17.47 36.32
CA PRO A 22 10.67 -17.80 34.92
C PRO A 22 10.36 -16.59 34.05
N ALA A 23 11.35 -16.16 33.26
CA ALA A 23 11.24 -14.99 32.41
C ALA A 23 10.02 -15.13 31.48
N MET A 24 8.98 -14.31 31.72
CA MET A 24 7.82 -14.28 30.83
C MET A 24 8.28 -13.84 29.44
N PRO A 25 7.72 -14.44 28.37
CA PRO A 25 8.02 -14.03 27.01
C PRO A 25 7.73 -12.53 26.85
N ALA A 26 8.63 -11.83 26.16
CA ALA A 26 8.48 -10.41 25.91
C ALA A 26 7.10 -10.11 25.30
N PRO A 27 6.36 -9.12 25.82
CA PRO A 27 5.03 -8.80 25.30
C PRO A 27 5.13 -8.46 23.81
N PHE A 28 4.14 -8.91 23.03
CA PHE A 28 4.00 -8.69 21.57
C PHE A 28 4.95 -9.47 20.64
N LEU A 29 5.65 -10.50 21.12
CA LEU A 29 6.49 -11.35 20.27
C LEU A 29 5.67 -12.00 19.13
N LEU A 30 4.49 -12.55 19.46
CA LEU A 30 3.56 -13.13 18.49
C LEU A 30 3.10 -12.11 17.43
N THR A 31 2.78 -10.89 17.85
CA THR A 31 2.34 -9.81 16.96
C THR A 31 3.43 -9.43 15.98
N ARG A 32 4.69 -9.34 16.45
CA ARG A 32 5.84 -9.04 15.58
C ARG A 32 6.10 -10.14 14.56
N ILE A 33 5.95 -11.40 14.95
CA ILE A 33 6.08 -12.54 14.02
C ILE A 33 4.98 -12.50 12.97
N LYS A 34 3.72 -12.35 13.38
CA LYS A 34 2.59 -12.28 12.44
C LYS A 34 2.71 -11.11 11.46
N ALA A 35 3.08 -9.92 11.96
CA ALA A 35 3.26 -8.75 11.11
C ALA A 35 4.33 -8.95 10.02
N ARG A 36 5.43 -9.66 10.33
CA ARG A 36 6.45 -9.98 9.31
C ARG A 36 5.98 -11.02 8.30
N MET A 37 5.24 -12.02 8.75
CA MET A 37 4.70 -13.07 7.89
C MET A 37 3.62 -12.53 6.93
N ASP A 38 2.76 -11.64 7.43
CA ASP A 38 1.74 -10.98 6.59
C ASP A 38 2.37 -10.05 5.55
N LEU A 39 3.48 -9.38 5.90
CA LEU A 39 4.24 -8.54 4.97
C LEU A 39 4.87 -9.37 3.83
N GLU A 40 5.48 -10.52 4.14
CA GLU A 40 6.02 -11.45 3.13
C GLU A 40 4.92 -12.05 2.24
N ASN A 41 3.76 -12.38 2.81
CA ASN A 41 2.64 -12.94 2.05
C ASN A 41 1.96 -11.91 1.14
N ALA A 42 1.81 -10.66 1.61
CA ALA A 42 1.23 -9.58 0.81
C ALA A 42 2.16 -9.16 -0.35
N ALA A 43 3.47 -9.25 -0.16
CA ALA A 43 4.45 -8.94 -1.19
C ALA A 43 4.54 -10.03 -2.26
N GLY A 44 4.38 -11.31 -1.92
CA GLY A 44 4.76 -12.43 -2.80
C GLY A 44 4.14 -12.47 -4.20
N ALA A 45 2.94 -11.93 -4.43
CA ALA A 45 2.33 -11.89 -5.76
C ALA A 45 2.73 -10.62 -6.55
N TRP A 46 2.67 -9.45 -5.92
CA TRP A 46 3.05 -8.18 -6.54
C TRP A 46 4.55 -8.08 -6.80
N GLU A 47 5.36 -8.65 -5.90
CA GLU A 47 6.82 -8.71 -6.02
C GLU A 47 7.25 -9.62 -7.18
N LYS A 48 6.52 -10.71 -7.43
CA LYS A 48 6.76 -11.55 -8.62
C LYS A 48 6.41 -10.83 -9.91
N VAL A 49 5.29 -10.10 -9.92
CA VAL A 49 4.87 -9.29 -11.06
C VAL A 49 5.88 -8.16 -11.31
N SER A 50 6.29 -7.43 -10.27
CA SER A 50 7.28 -6.35 -10.39
C SER A 50 8.67 -6.86 -10.76
N ALA A 51 9.12 -8.01 -10.23
CA ALA A 51 10.38 -8.64 -10.62
C ALA A 51 10.35 -9.15 -12.07
N PHE A 52 9.19 -9.60 -12.56
CA PHE A 52 9.03 -10.02 -13.95
C PHE A 52 9.02 -8.81 -14.90
N LEU A 53 8.36 -7.71 -14.52
CA LEU A 53 8.38 -6.43 -15.23
C LEU A 53 9.73 -5.70 -15.14
N ALA A 54 10.56 -5.97 -14.14
CA ALA A 54 11.91 -5.41 -14.00
C ALA A 54 12.88 -5.97 -15.05
N LYS A 55 12.53 -7.05 -15.75
CA LYS A 55 13.34 -7.57 -16.86
C LYS A 55 13.11 -6.71 -18.11
N PRO A 56 14.16 -6.08 -18.68
CA PRO A 56 13.99 -5.20 -19.84
C PRO A 56 13.34 -5.92 -21.03
N LEU A 57 13.64 -7.21 -21.22
CA LEU A 57 13.07 -8.03 -22.29
C LEU A 57 11.55 -8.23 -22.19
N VAL A 58 10.97 -8.11 -20.99
CA VAL A 58 9.53 -8.26 -20.73
C VAL A 58 8.86 -6.89 -20.58
N ALA A 59 9.58 -5.91 -20.02
CA ALA A 59 9.10 -4.54 -19.83
C ALA A 59 8.69 -3.88 -21.15
N PHE A 60 9.55 -3.94 -22.17
CA PHE A 60 9.28 -3.34 -23.48
C PHE A 60 8.01 -3.90 -24.13
N PRO A 61 7.84 -5.21 -24.35
CA PRO A 61 6.63 -5.74 -24.97
C PRO A 61 5.39 -5.51 -24.11
N ALA A 62 5.48 -5.58 -22.78
CA ALA A 62 4.35 -5.28 -21.90
C ALA A 62 3.92 -3.80 -22.01
N LEU A 63 4.86 -2.87 -22.02
CA LEU A 63 4.60 -1.44 -22.23
C LEU A 63 3.98 -1.20 -23.61
N THR A 64 4.57 -1.78 -24.66
CA THR A 64 4.05 -1.66 -26.03
C THR A 64 2.64 -2.24 -26.16
N LEU A 65 2.34 -3.36 -25.50
CA LEU A 65 1.00 -3.95 -25.46
C LEU A 65 -0.01 -2.99 -24.83
N VAL A 66 0.32 -2.41 -23.67
CA VAL A 66 -0.56 -1.45 -22.99
C VAL A 66 -0.80 -0.23 -23.87
N LEU A 67 0.25 0.31 -24.51
CA LEU A 67 0.13 1.43 -25.43
C LEU A 67 -0.71 1.07 -26.67
N ALA A 68 -0.50 -0.11 -27.26
CA ALA A 68 -1.24 -0.57 -28.42
C ALA A 68 -2.72 -0.76 -28.11
N LEU A 69 -3.06 -1.32 -26.95
CA LEU A 69 -4.45 -1.48 -26.51
C LEU A 69 -5.13 -0.12 -26.33
N ASN A 70 -4.48 0.82 -25.64
CA ASN A 70 -5.03 2.17 -25.46
C ASN A 70 -5.18 2.89 -26.81
N PHE A 71 -4.18 2.80 -27.68
CA PHE A 71 -4.23 3.37 -29.03
C PHE A 71 -5.37 2.74 -29.85
N TRP A 72 -5.56 1.43 -29.76
CA TRP A 72 -6.64 0.73 -30.44
C TRP A 72 -8.01 1.20 -29.96
N ILE A 73 -8.21 1.31 -28.64
CA ILE A 73 -9.46 1.79 -28.04
C ILE A 73 -9.79 3.20 -28.54
N ILE A 74 -8.80 4.08 -28.55
CA ILE A 74 -8.96 5.45 -29.05
C ILE A 74 -9.34 5.42 -30.53
N LYS A 75 -8.61 4.68 -31.36
CA LYS A 75 -8.89 4.56 -32.80
C LYS A 75 -10.30 4.00 -33.06
N SER A 76 -10.74 2.99 -32.30
CA SER A 76 -12.08 2.42 -32.46
C SER A 76 -13.20 3.34 -31.95
N SER A 77 -12.89 4.27 -31.06
CA SER A 77 -13.85 5.20 -30.47
C SER A 77 -13.98 6.50 -31.24
N VAL A 78 -13.13 6.76 -32.24
CA VAL A 78 -13.24 7.94 -33.12
C VAL A 78 -14.17 7.60 -34.29
N PRO A 79 -15.39 8.15 -34.35
CA PRO A 79 -16.24 8.00 -35.53
C PRO A 79 -15.60 8.73 -36.72
N ASP A 80 -15.59 8.09 -37.90
CA ASP A 80 -14.94 8.55 -39.16
C ASP A 80 -15.47 9.90 -39.71
N ASN A 81 -16.34 10.61 -38.99
CA ASN A 81 -16.96 11.86 -39.44
C ASN A 81 -16.76 12.99 -38.43
N SER A 82 -15.54 13.46 -38.24
CA SER A 82 -15.32 14.83 -37.77
C SER A 82 -13.89 15.26 -38.05
N VAL A 83 -13.73 16.16 -39.01
CA VAL A 83 -12.64 17.14 -38.97
C VAL A 83 -12.97 18.06 -37.79
N SER A 84 -12.63 17.62 -36.57
CA SER A 84 -12.90 18.36 -35.35
C SER A 84 -11.88 19.48 -35.21
N ASN A 85 -12.31 20.70 -35.53
CA ASN A 85 -11.56 21.90 -35.19
C ASN A 85 -11.30 21.91 -33.68
N ALA A 86 -10.07 22.26 -33.27
CA ALA A 86 -9.65 22.30 -31.87
C ALA A 86 -10.52 23.19 -30.94
N ALA A 87 -11.47 23.94 -31.50
CA ALA A 87 -12.45 24.77 -30.81
C ALA A 87 -13.68 24.03 -30.26
N ASP A 88 -13.97 22.78 -30.68
CA ASP A 88 -15.15 22.06 -30.18
C ASP A 88 -14.91 21.35 -28.83
N TYR A 89 -13.66 20.96 -28.55
CA TYR A 89 -13.29 20.31 -27.27
C TYR A 89 -13.41 21.25 -26.07
N SER A 90 -13.23 22.57 -26.29
CA SER A 90 -13.39 23.58 -25.24
C SER A 90 -14.87 23.87 -24.92
N LYS A 91 -15.78 23.69 -25.88
CA LYS A 91 -17.21 23.89 -25.65
C LYS A 91 -17.82 22.80 -24.78
N VAL A 92 -17.53 21.53 -25.09
CA VAL A 92 -18.00 20.38 -24.29
C VAL A 92 -17.54 20.49 -22.83
N SER A 93 -16.26 20.84 -22.60
CA SER A 93 -15.75 21.00 -21.24
C SER A 93 -16.46 22.15 -20.49
N THR A 94 -16.70 23.29 -21.15
CA THR A 94 -17.31 24.46 -20.49
C THR A 94 -18.78 24.22 -20.13
N ASP A 95 -19.53 23.54 -20.99
CA ASP A 95 -20.94 23.23 -20.75
C ASP A 95 -21.11 22.24 -19.57
N ASP A 96 -20.21 21.25 -19.43
CA ASP A 96 -20.23 20.30 -18.32
C ASP A 96 -19.91 20.97 -16.96
N TYR A 97 -18.96 21.91 -16.92
CA TYR A 97 -18.66 22.68 -15.70
C TYR A 97 -19.82 23.62 -15.31
N SER A 98 -20.48 24.23 -16.29
CA SER A 98 -21.63 25.12 -16.06
C SER A 98 -22.82 24.36 -15.49
N LEU A 99 -23.15 23.19 -16.04
CA LEU A 99 -24.22 22.31 -15.54
C LEU A 99 -23.93 21.78 -14.13
N SER A 100 -22.70 21.36 -13.87
CA SER A 100 -22.29 20.85 -12.54
C SER A 100 -22.32 21.92 -11.44
N THR A 101 -21.94 23.16 -11.79
CA THR A 101 -22.01 24.29 -10.85
C THR A 101 -23.45 24.74 -10.63
N ALA A 102 -24.28 24.76 -11.67
CA ALA A 102 -25.69 25.10 -11.54
C ALA A 102 -26.44 24.07 -10.67
N THR A 103 -26.26 22.77 -10.90
CA THR A 103 -26.97 21.72 -10.14
C THR A 103 -26.54 21.65 -8.68
N SER A 104 -25.27 21.92 -8.37
CA SER A 104 -24.80 21.94 -6.98
C SER A 104 -25.35 23.13 -6.19
N LEU A 105 -25.57 24.28 -6.84
CA LEU A 105 -26.21 25.43 -6.19
C LEU A 105 -27.64 25.11 -5.73
N PHE A 106 -28.41 24.37 -6.53
CA PHE A 106 -29.78 23.94 -6.19
C PHE A 106 -29.82 22.88 -5.07
N ASP A 107 -28.77 22.08 -4.93
CA ASP A 107 -28.67 21.08 -3.85
C ASP A 107 -28.32 21.75 -2.50
N ILE A 108 -27.52 22.82 -2.52
CA ILE A 108 -27.12 23.56 -1.31
C ILE A 108 -28.30 24.37 -0.73
N GLU A 109 -29.16 24.96 -1.57
CA GLU A 109 -30.32 25.74 -1.11
C GLU A 109 -31.43 24.87 -0.49
N THR A 110 -31.54 23.61 -0.91
CA THR A 110 -32.53 22.66 -0.40
C THR A 110 -32.05 21.92 0.85
N ALA A 111 -30.73 21.76 1.02
CA ALA A 111 -30.12 21.17 2.22
C ALA A 111 -30.12 22.08 3.46
N GLN A 112 -30.41 23.39 3.30
CA GLN A 112 -30.45 24.37 4.41
C GLN A 112 -31.85 24.67 4.95
N ARG A 113 -32.87 23.87 4.61
CA ARG A 113 -34.26 24.10 5.05
C ARG A 113 -34.84 22.96 5.89
#